data_AF-A0A1F1UQ32-F1
#
_entry.id   AF-A0A1F1UQ32-F1
#
_cell.length_a   1.000
_cell.length_b   1.000
_cell.length_c   1.000
_cell.angle_alpha   90.00
_cell.angle_beta   90.00
_cell.angle_gamma   90.00
#
_symmetry.space_group_name_H-M   'P 1'
#
loop_
_entity.id
_entity.type
_entity.pdbx_description
1 polymer ?
#
loop_
_entity_poly.entity_id
_entity_poly.type
_entity_poly.pdbx_seq_one_letter_code
_entity_poly.pdbx_strand_id
1 'polypeptide(L)'
;MPQPNPNFQFNYRISDTDRNDAVTALSVAFGEGRLTMDEFDRRCAAVAKAEYSPDLMALFQDLPQKPGQCQVPAQQVQNSPVYTGEDIELARRRGRNVRGGLMGLSTIASLAFIVVFSEMGENFLAVLSLLIIPTVFILLYVMKVGPDSWYAPSVRQIQRAQRQAVKMQQLELQSHQAAEIAMRKQQQRQQMDQLKNDALNIAQQTMQRFNKRG
;
A
#
# COMPACT_ATOMS: atom_id res chain seq x y z
N MET A 1 -7.19 -44.40 9.88
CA MET A 1 -7.11 -43.07 9.25
C MET A 1 -6.72 -42.08 10.33
N PRO A 2 -5.62 -41.31 10.22
CA PRO A 2 -5.29 -40.31 11.22
C PRO A 2 -6.28 -39.15 11.13
N GLN A 3 -6.88 -38.78 12.26
CA GLN A 3 -7.77 -37.62 12.39
C GLN A 3 -6.97 -36.33 12.15
N PRO A 4 -7.50 -35.31 11.43
CA PRO A 4 -6.87 -34.01 11.36
C PRO A 4 -6.94 -33.34 12.74
N ASN A 5 -5.78 -33.04 13.33
CA ASN A 5 -5.66 -32.35 14.61
C ASN A 5 -6.08 -30.88 14.45
N PRO A 6 -7.15 -30.39 15.11
CA PRO A 6 -7.73 -29.07 14.84
C PRO A 6 -6.96 -27.88 15.46
N ASN A 7 -5.86 -28.11 16.17
CA ASN A 7 -5.14 -27.07 16.90
C ASN A 7 -3.89 -26.61 16.15
N PHE A 8 -4.05 -25.96 14.99
CA PHE A 8 -3.00 -25.11 14.44
C PHE A 8 -2.99 -23.78 15.22
N GLN A 9 -2.56 -23.82 16.48
CA GLN A 9 -2.14 -22.61 17.18
C GLN A 9 -0.92 -22.12 16.42
N PHE A 10 -1.09 -21.07 15.59
CA PHE A 10 -0.01 -20.47 14.82
C PHE A 10 0.97 -19.83 15.78
N ASN A 11 1.97 -20.61 16.22
CA ASN A 11 3.03 -20.14 17.09
C ASN A 11 4.02 -19.30 16.27
N TYR A 12 3.63 -18.07 15.97
CA TYR A 12 4.48 -17.08 15.31
C TYR A 12 4.83 -15.94 16.27
N ARG A 13 6.00 -15.33 16.04
CA ARG A 13 6.47 -14.17 16.83
C ARG A 13 5.68 -12.92 16.43
N ILE A 14 5.07 -12.25 17.39
CA ILE A 14 4.20 -11.09 17.13
C ILE A 14 5.01 -9.84 16.77
N SER A 15 4.46 -9.02 15.87
CA SER A 15 5.04 -7.73 15.50
C SER A 15 4.66 -6.64 16.52
N ASP A 16 5.32 -5.48 16.46
CA ASP A 16 4.91 -4.28 17.21
C ASP A 16 3.49 -3.84 16.82
N THR A 17 3.09 -4.06 15.56
CA THR A 17 1.73 -3.79 15.06
C THR A 17 0.69 -4.64 15.78
N ASP A 18 0.93 -5.94 15.91
CA ASP A 18 0.03 -6.86 16.60
C ASP A 18 -0.14 -6.46 18.08
N ARG A 19 0.94 -5.99 18.73
CA ARG A 19 0.88 -5.48 20.11
C ARG A 19 0.03 -4.20 20.21
N ASN A 20 0.15 -3.27 19.25
CA ASN A 20 -0.67 -2.06 19.23
C ASN A 20 -2.16 -2.34 18.97
N ASP A 21 -2.45 -3.27 18.07
CA ASP A 21 -3.81 -3.68 17.76
C ASP A 21 -4.47 -4.34 18.99
N ALA A 22 -3.72 -5.15 19.73
CA ALA A 22 -4.18 -5.74 20.99
C ALA A 22 -4.47 -4.67 22.07
N VAL A 23 -3.59 -3.67 22.25
CA VAL A 23 -3.85 -2.55 23.18
C VAL A 23 -5.11 -1.78 22.77
N THR A 24 -5.33 -1.60 21.45
CA THR A 24 -6.53 -0.95 20.93
C THR A 24 -7.80 -1.77 21.22
N ALA A 25 -7.74 -3.09 21.10
CA ALA A 25 -8.86 -3.95 21.46
C ALA A 25 -9.18 -3.89 22.97
N LEU A 26 -8.16 -3.85 23.82
CA LEU A 26 -8.33 -3.68 25.27
C LEU A 26 -8.96 -2.34 25.64
N SER A 27 -8.59 -1.25 24.95
CA SER A 27 -9.13 0.09 25.25
C SER A 27 -10.61 0.20 24.88
N VAL A 28 -11.04 -0.46 23.80
CA VAL A 28 -12.47 -0.58 23.45
C VAL A 28 -13.23 -1.34 24.53
N ALA A 29 -12.72 -2.48 24.98
CA ALA A 29 -13.38 -3.27 26.01
C ALA A 29 -13.44 -2.56 27.38
N PHE A 30 -12.43 -1.74 27.70
CA PHE A 30 -12.45 -0.83 28.85
C PHE A 30 -13.53 0.25 28.68
N GLY A 31 -13.62 0.89 27.52
CA GLY A 31 -14.65 1.88 27.21
C GLY A 31 -16.08 1.33 27.23
N GLU A 32 -16.25 0.03 26.93
CA GLU A 32 -17.52 -0.69 27.08
C GLU A 32 -17.84 -1.08 28.54
N GLY A 33 -16.96 -0.77 29.51
CA GLY A 33 -17.12 -1.10 30.93
C GLY A 33 -16.93 -2.58 31.25
N ARG A 34 -16.30 -3.35 30.35
CA ARG A 34 -16.07 -4.79 30.51
C ARG A 34 -14.78 -5.14 31.24
N LEU A 35 -13.86 -4.19 31.31
CA LEU A 35 -12.65 -4.26 32.13
C LEU A 35 -12.69 -3.15 33.16
N THR A 36 -12.26 -3.46 34.37
CA THR A 36 -11.90 -2.45 35.35
C THR A 36 -10.55 -1.81 35.00
N MET A 37 -10.25 -0.65 35.60
CA MET A 37 -8.97 0.05 35.38
C MET A 37 -7.76 -0.83 35.73
N ASP A 38 -7.82 -1.53 36.88
CA ASP A 38 -6.75 -2.43 37.32
C ASP A 38 -6.54 -3.60 36.36
N GLU A 39 -7.61 -4.14 35.78
CA GLU A 39 -7.53 -5.22 34.80
C GLU A 39 -6.97 -4.75 33.46
N PHE A 40 -7.36 -3.55 33.02
CA PHE A 40 -6.83 -2.93 31.81
C PHE A 40 -5.31 -2.73 31.92
N ASP A 41 -4.83 -2.12 33.00
CA ASP A 41 -3.40 -1.88 33.22
C ASP A 41 -2.61 -3.19 33.27
N ARG A 42 -3.14 -4.20 33.98
CA ARG A 42 -2.48 -5.51 34.12
C ARG A 42 -2.39 -6.24 32.78
N ARG A 43 -3.40 -6.13 31.91
CA ARG A 43 -3.38 -6.73 30.56
C ARG A 43 -2.52 -5.95 29.58
N CYS A 44 -2.51 -4.62 29.62
CA CYS A 44 -1.61 -3.80 28.80
C CYS A 44 -0.14 -4.11 29.10
N ALA A 45 0.22 -4.27 30.38
CA ALA A 45 1.57 -4.69 30.77
C ALA A 45 1.92 -6.11 30.28
N ALA A 46 0.94 -7.01 30.22
CA ALA A 46 1.12 -8.36 29.69
C ALA A 46 1.27 -8.38 28.16
N VAL A 47 0.50 -7.56 27.41
CA VAL A 47 0.66 -7.39 25.96
C VAL A 47 2.06 -6.89 25.61
N ALA A 48 2.60 -5.95 26.40
CA ALA A 48 3.96 -5.43 26.17
C ALA A 48 5.06 -6.48 26.33
N LYS A 49 4.81 -7.55 27.10
CA LYS A 49 5.76 -8.64 27.35
C LYS A 49 5.52 -9.86 26.46
N ALA A 50 4.42 -9.91 25.71
CA ALA A 50 4.10 -11.03 24.85
C ALA A 50 5.08 -11.07 23.65
N GLU A 51 5.63 -12.24 23.37
CA GLU A 51 6.52 -12.47 22.23
C GLU A 51 5.86 -13.33 21.15
N TYR A 52 4.89 -14.16 21.53
CA TYR A 52 4.25 -15.12 20.63
C TYR A 52 2.74 -14.93 20.58
N SER A 53 2.14 -15.26 19.43
CA SER A 53 0.70 -15.17 19.18
C SER A 53 -0.18 -15.83 20.28
N PRO A 54 0.12 -17.05 20.79
CA PRO A 54 -0.69 -17.66 21.85
C PRO A 54 -0.70 -16.87 23.16
N ASP A 55 0.40 -16.21 23.52
CA ASP A 55 0.48 -15.39 24.73
C ASP A 55 -0.47 -14.20 24.67
N LEU A 56 -0.57 -13.60 23.47
CA LEU A 56 -1.48 -12.50 23.20
C LEU A 56 -2.94 -12.97 23.21
N MET A 57 -3.24 -14.09 22.55
CA MET A 57 -4.60 -14.66 22.53
C MET A 57 -5.12 -15.04 23.92
N ALA A 58 -4.24 -15.50 24.82
CA ALA A 58 -4.60 -15.85 26.19
C ALA A 58 -5.21 -14.67 26.97
N LEU A 59 -4.81 -13.43 26.65
CA LEU A 59 -5.28 -12.21 27.31
C LEU A 59 -6.71 -11.80 26.90
N PHE A 60 -7.28 -12.43 25.88
CA PHE A 60 -8.60 -12.11 25.32
C PHE A 60 -9.60 -13.27 25.40
N GLN A 61 -9.28 -14.40 26.06
CA GLN A 61 -10.14 -15.58 26.07
C GLN A 61 -11.52 -15.36 26.72
N ASP A 62 -11.59 -14.45 27.68
CA ASP A 62 -12.77 -14.10 28.45
C ASP A 62 -13.57 -12.92 27.86
N LEU A 63 -13.00 -12.22 26.87
CA LEU A 63 -13.68 -11.14 26.17
C LEU A 63 -14.44 -11.70 24.95
N PRO A 64 -15.72 -11.31 24.74
CA PRO A 64 -16.43 -11.69 23.54
C PRO A 64 -15.72 -11.11 22.32
N GLN A 65 -15.12 -11.97 21.50
CA GLN A 65 -14.46 -11.55 20.27
C GLN A 65 -15.50 -10.97 19.32
N LYS A 66 -15.39 -9.67 19.00
CA LYS A 66 -16.09 -9.12 17.84
C LYS A 66 -15.58 -9.86 16.60
N PRO A 67 -16.46 -10.41 15.73
CA PRO A 67 -16.03 -11.00 14.48
C PRO A 67 -15.27 -9.93 13.68
N GLY A 68 -13.96 -10.13 13.53
CA GLY A 68 -13.06 -9.21 12.84
C GLY A 68 -11.89 -8.64 13.65
N GLN A 69 -11.76 -8.92 14.96
CA GLN A 69 -10.67 -8.32 15.77
C GLN A 69 -9.64 -9.32 16.34
N CYS A 70 -9.93 -10.62 16.39
CA CYS A 70 -8.96 -11.64 16.84
C CYS A 70 -9.21 -13.00 16.18
N GLN A 71 -9.42 -12.98 14.87
CA GLN A 71 -9.08 -14.13 14.05
C GLN A 71 -7.86 -13.67 13.25
N VAL A 72 -6.72 -14.31 13.46
CA VAL A 72 -5.77 -14.56 12.38
C VAL A 72 -6.30 -15.84 11.74
N PRO A 73 -7.12 -15.77 10.67
CA PRO A 73 -7.33 -16.95 9.87
C PRO A 73 -6.03 -17.16 9.10
N ALA A 74 -5.54 -18.38 9.07
CA ALA A 74 -4.49 -18.84 8.15
C ALA A 74 -4.78 -18.52 6.67
N GLN A 75 -5.98 -18.03 6.36
CA GLN A 75 -6.44 -17.61 5.04
C GLN A 75 -6.20 -16.13 4.73
N GLN A 76 -5.74 -15.30 5.67
CA GLN A 76 -5.41 -13.88 5.39
C GLN A 76 -4.00 -13.64 4.86
N VAL A 77 -3.13 -14.67 4.79
CA VAL A 77 -1.88 -14.57 4.01
C VAL A 77 -2.17 -14.61 2.49
N GLN A 78 -3.36 -15.08 2.07
CA GLN A 78 -3.81 -14.98 0.67
C GLN A 78 -4.55 -13.68 0.34
N ASN A 79 -5.00 -12.92 1.36
CA ASN A 79 -5.71 -11.65 1.22
C ASN A 79 -5.04 -10.49 1.97
N SER A 80 -3.75 -10.61 2.29
CA SER A 80 -2.94 -9.42 2.52
C SER A 80 -2.90 -8.72 1.17
N PRO A 81 -3.43 -7.49 1.01
CA PRO A 81 -3.25 -6.77 -0.24
C PRO A 81 -1.75 -6.79 -0.47
N VAL A 82 -1.31 -7.44 -1.55
CA VAL A 82 0.07 -7.39 -2.01
C VAL A 82 0.33 -5.90 -2.13
N TYR A 83 1.04 -5.33 -1.15
CA TYR A 83 1.26 -3.90 -1.04
C TYR A 83 1.99 -3.54 -2.32
N THR A 84 1.25 -2.98 -3.27
CA THR A 84 1.83 -2.66 -4.56
C THR A 84 2.82 -1.53 -4.31
N GLY A 85 3.83 -1.39 -5.18
CA GLY A 85 4.78 -0.27 -5.04
C GLY A 85 4.06 1.08 -4.90
N GLU A 86 2.87 1.21 -5.50
CA GLU A 86 1.99 2.37 -5.38
C GLU A 86 1.43 2.57 -3.96
N ASP A 87 1.02 1.51 -3.26
CA ASP A 87 0.53 1.60 -1.88
C ASP A 87 1.64 2.04 -0.90
N ILE A 88 2.88 1.60 -1.15
CA ILE A 88 4.07 2.00 -0.39
C ILE A 88 4.42 3.47 -0.69
N GLU A 89 4.26 3.91 -1.93
CA GLU A 89 4.46 5.31 -2.32
C GLU A 89 3.42 6.26 -1.72
N LEU A 90 2.16 5.83 -1.62
CA LEU A 90 1.10 6.59 -0.96
C LEU A 90 1.37 6.75 0.54
N ALA A 91 1.86 5.70 1.21
CA ALA A 91 2.30 5.76 2.60
C ALA A 91 3.48 6.74 2.79
N ARG A 92 4.46 6.74 1.88
CA ARG A 92 5.62 7.65 1.92
C ARG A 92 5.23 9.11 1.65
N ARG A 93 4.29 9.37 0.74
CA ARG A 93 3.76 10.72 0.46
C ARG A 93 2.97 11.29 1.64
N ARG A 94 2.25 10.44 2.39
CA ARG A 94 1.57 10.85 3.63
C ARG A 94 2.56 11.37 4.68
N GLY A 95 3.73 10.74 4.82
CA GLY A 95 4.78 11.14 5.76
C GLY A 95 5.51 12.46 5.44
N ARG A 96 5.46 12.93 4.19
CA ARG A 96 6.16 14.17 3.79
C ARG A 96 5.51 15.44 4.37
N ASN A 97 4.18 15.45 4.48
CA ASN A 97 3.44 16.60 5.00
C ASN A 97 3.48 16.66 6.54
N VAL A 98 3.70 15.52 7.21
CA VAL A 98 3.82 15.42 8.68
C VAL A 98 5.11 16.09 9.19
N ARG A 99 6.22 15.96 8.46
CA ARG A 99 7.51 16.57 8.84
C ARG A 99 7.47 18.10 8.80
N GLY A 100 6.78 18.68 7.82
CA GLY A 100 6.58 20.13 7.72
C GLY A 100 5.65 20.67 8.82
N GLY A 101 4.59 19.92 9.14
CA GLY A 101 3.70 20.26 10.25
C GLY A 101 4.40 20.21 11.61
N LEU A 102 5.23 19.19 11.85
CA LEU A 102 6.00 19.05 13.09
C LEU A 102 6.99 20.20 13.30
N MET A 103 7.74 20.59 12.25
CA MET A 103 8.65 21.73 12.32
C MET A 103 7.91 23.05 12.57
N GLY A 104 6.73 23.23 11.95
CA GLY A 104 5.88 24.39 12.19
C GLY A 104 5.41 24.46 13.65
N LEU A 105 4.88 23.36 14.17
CA LEU A 105 4.40 23.28 15.56
C LEU A 105 5.52 23.43 16.58
N SER A 106 6.70 22.84 16.35
CA SER A 106 7.84 22.96 17.28
C SER A 106 8.35 24.39 17.39
N THR A 107 8.36 25.14 16.27
CA THR A 107 8.79 26.54 16.24
C THR A 107 7.84 27.42 17.03
N ILE A 108 6.53 27.21 16.86
CA ILE A 108 5.48 27.94 17.60
C ILE A 108 5.51 27.57 19.09
N ALA A 109 5.65 26.29 19.43
CA ALA A 109 5.76 25.83 20.81
C ALA A 109 7.00 26.40 21.52
N SER A 110 8.13 26.52 20.82
CA SER A 110 9.35 27.14 21.35
C SER A 110 9.14 28.63 21.65
N LEU A 111 8.52 29.38 20.73
CA LEU A 111 8.18 30.79 20.95
C LEU A 111 7.18 30.97 22.11
N ALA A 112 6.19 30.10 22.22
CA ALA A 112 5.25 30.06 23.34
C ALA A 112 5.97 29.81 24.67
N PHE A 113 6.88 28.84 24.69
CA PHE A 113 7.65 28.48 25.87
C PHE A 113 8.54 29.63 26.32
N ILE A 114 9.20 30.35 25.41
CA ILE A 114 10.02 31.53 25.73
C ILE A 114 9.18 32.61 26.42
N VAL A 115 7.99 32.93 25.88
CA VAL A 115 7.12 33.99 26.44
C VAL A 115 6.54 33.59 27.81
N VAL A 116 6.19 32.32 27.99
CA VAL A 116 5.67 31.79 29.26
C VAL A 116 6.77 31.68 30.33
N PHE A 117 8.00 31.35 29.92
CA PHE A 117 9.14 31.18 30.84
C PHE A 117 9.78 32.53 31.24
N SER A 118 9.67 33.56 30.38
CA SER A 118 10.29 34.86 30.64
C SER A 118 9.48 35.75 31.59
N GLU A 119 8.15 35.66 31.58
CA GLU A 119 7.31 36.50 32.44
C GLU A 119 6.11 35.72 33.01
N MET A 120 6.12 35.52 34.33
CA MET A 120 4.93 35.16 35.11
C MET A 120 4.00 36.39 35.20
N GLY A 121 3.39 36.78 34.07
CA GLY A 121 2.58 37.98 33.95
C GLY A 121 1.13 37.68 33.53
N GLU A 122 0.19 38.51 34.02
CA GLU A 122 -1.27 38.50 33.80
C GLU A 122 -1.72 38.41 32.31
N ASN A 123 -0.80 38.53 31.36
CA ASN A 123 -1.06 38.58 29.92
C ASN A 123 -0.97 37.21 29.20
N PHE A 124 -0.85 36.11 29.95
CA PHE A 124 -0.80 34.73 29.41
C PHE A 124 -1.92 34.42 28.40
N LEU A 125 -3.13 34.91 28.66
CA LEU A 125 -4.29 34.70 27.78
C LEU A 125 -4.16 35.40 26.42
N ALA A 126 -3.52 36.57 26.37
CA ALA A 126 -3.28 37.30 25.12
C ALA A 126 -2.23 36.59 24.25
N VAL A 127 -1.20 36.03 24.89
CA VAL A 127 -0.15 35.26 24.20
C VAL A 127 -0.71 33.94 23.66
N LEU A 128 -1.52 33.22 24.44
CA LEU A 128 -2.20 32.01 24.00
C LEU A 128 -3.13 32.26 22.81
N SER A 129 -3.93 33.33 22.85
CA SER A 129 -4.86 33.63 21.75
C SER A 129 -4.12 33.97 20.45
N LEU A 130 -2.98 34.66 20.54
CA LEU A 130 -2.13 34.97 19.38
C LEU A 130 -1.42 33.73 18.80
N LEU A 131 -1.08 32.75 19.63
CA LEU A 131 -0.46 31.49 19.20
C LEU A 131 -1.46 30.47 18.65
N ILE A 132 -2.70 30.47 19.14
CA ILE A 132 -3.75 29.54 18.70
C ILE A 132 -4.00 29.65 17.19
N ILE A 133 -4.10 30.87 16.67
CA ILE A 133 -4.39 31.14 15.26
C ILE A 133 -3.35 30.48 14.32
N PRO A 134 -2.03 30.69 14.46
CA PRO A 134 -1.03 30.03 13.63
C PRO A 134 -0.92 28.52 13.90
N THR A 135 -1.09 28.03 15.14
CA THR A 135 -1.14 26.57 15.37
C THR A 135 -2.29 25.91 14.63
N VAL A 136 -3.51 26.47 14.71
CA VAL A 136 -4.70 25.93 14.04
C VAL A 136 -4.53 26.00 12.52
N PHE A 137 -3.96 27.10 12.00
CA PHE A 137 -3.65 27.25 10.58
C PHE A 137 -2.69 26.16 10.10
N ILE A 138 -1.63 25.86 10.85
CA ILE A 138 -0.68 24.78 10.50
C ILE A 138 -1.34 23.40 10.58
N LEU A 139 -2.14 23.14 11.61
CA LEU A 139 -2.82 21.86 11.81
C LEU A 139 -3.83 21.56 10.68
N LEU A 140 -4.62 22.55 10.29
CA LEU A 140 -5.62 22.41 9.24
C LEU A 140 -5.00 22.44 7.83
N TYR A 141 -4.06 23.33 7.57
CA TYR A 141 -3.60 23.61 6.21
C TYR A 141 -2.35 22.83 5.81
N VAL A 142 -1.37 22.70 6.71
CA VAL A 142 -0.11 21.99 6.43
C VAL A 142 -0.25 20.50 6.68
N MET A 143 -0.85 20.11 7.82
CA MET A 143 -1.04 18.69 8.14
C MET A 143 -2.30 18.09 7.48
N LYS A 144 -3.17 18.89 6.83
CA LYS A 144 -4.44 18.46 6.24
C LYS A 144 -5.21 17.49 7.16
N VAL A 145 -5.18 17.75 8.48
CA VAL A 145 -5.89 16.96 9.49
C VAL A 145 -7.38 17.25 9.37
N GLY A 146 -8.03 16.50 8.50
CA GLY A 146 -9.47 16.45 8.34
C GLY A 146 -9.92 14.98 8.27
N PRO A 147 -11.19 14.68 8.59
CA PRO A 147 -11.75 13.33 8.49
C PRO A 147 -11.36 12.67 7.16
N ASP A 148 -10.96 11.40 7.18
CA ASP A 148 -10.55 10.68 5.96
C ASP A 148 -11.64 10.71 4.85
N SER A 149 -12.91 10.92 5.24
CA SER A 149 -14.04 11.12 4.30
C SER A 149 -13.91 12.36 3.41
N TRP A 150 -13.18 13.40 3.83
CA TRP A 150 -12.97 14.62 3.05
C TRP A 150 -12.01 14.42 1.88
N TYR A 151 -11.23 13.33 1.92
CA TYR A 151 -10.25 12.98 0.89
C TYR A 151 -10.58 11.68 0.15
N ALA A 152 -11.76 11.11 0.39
CA ALA A 152 -12.21 9.91 -0.29
C ALA A 152 -12.18 10.13 -1.81
N PRO A 153 -11.31 9.42 -2.56
CA PRO A 153 -11.20 9.60 -3.99
C PRO A 153 -12.53 9.25 -4.64
N SER A 154 -13.04 10.15 -5.47
CA SER A 154 -14.31 9.93 -6.17
C SER A 154 -14.23 8.64 -6.99
N VAL A 155 -15.27 7.81 -6.96
CA VAL A 155 -15.36 6.52 -7.69
C VAL A 155 -14.98 6.60 -9.17
N ARG A 156 -15.19 7.76 -9.80
CA ARG A 156 -14.81 8.03 -11.20
C ARG A 156 -13.29 8.12 -11.41
N GLN A 157 -12.54 8.58 -10.42
CA GLN A 157 -11.07 8.63 -10.49
C GLN A 157 -10.48 7.21 -10.43
N ILE A 158 -11.04 6.35 -9.57
CA ILE A 158 -10.65 4.93 -9.48
C ILE A 158 -10.91 4.23 -10.83
N GLN A 159 -12.07 4.45 -11.46
CA GLN A 159 -12.38 3.88 -12.78
C GLN A 159 -11.44 4.37 -13.90
N ARG A 160 -11.01 5.64 -13.86
CA ARG A 160 -10.06 6.19 -14.84
C ARG A 160 -8.66 5.59 -14.67
N ALA A 161 -8.20 5.44 -13.42
CA ALA A 161 -6.93 4.80 -13.12
C ALA A 161 -6.91 3.36 -13.62
N GLN A 162 -7.98 2.59 -13.38
CA GLN A 162 -8.10 1.23 -13.91
C GLN A 162 -8.07 1.17 -15.45
N ARG A 163 -8.79 2.08 -16.12
CA ARG A 163 -8.76 2.16 -17.59
C ARG A 163 -7.38 2.50 -18.14
N GLN A 164 -6.62 3.36 -17.45
CA GLN A 164 -5.27 3.73 -17.85
C GLN A 164 -4.30 2.56 -17.70
N ALA A 165 -4.38 1.81 -16.60
CA ALA A 165 -3.57 0.61 -16.37
C ALA A 165 -3.80 -0.45 -17.47
N VAL A 166 -5.07 -0.73 -17.80
CA VAL A 166 -5.41 -1.69 -18.88
C VAL A 166 -4.93 -1.22 -20.25
N LYS A 167 -5.00 0.09 -20.53
CA LYS A 167 -4.56 0.65 -21.82
C LYS A 167 -3.05 0.51 -22.03
N MET A 168 -2.24 0.67 -20.98
CA MET A 168 -0.79 0.44 -21.05
C MET A 168 -0.47 -1.02 -21.39
N GLN A 169 -1.14 -1.96 -20.71
CA GLN A 169 -0.95 -3.38 -20.98
C GLN A 169 -1.36 -3.77 -22.43
N GLN A 170 -2.38 -3.10 -22.98
CA GLN A 170 -2.79 -3.30 -24.38
C GLN A 170 -1.75 -2.76 -25.38
N LEU A 171 -1.10 -1.63 -25.07
CA LEU A 171 -0.07 -1.05 -25.93
C LEU A 171 1.14 -1.97 -26.06
N GLU A 172 1.57 -2.58 -24.95
CA GLU A 172 2.65 -3.58 -24.94
C GLU A 172 2.28 -4.80 -25.79
N LEU A 173 1.08 -5.37 -25.58
CA LEU A 173 0.62 -6.52 -26.38
C LEU A 173 0.49 -6.20 -27.87
N GLN A 174 0.00 -5.02 -28.23
CA GLN A 174 -0.09 -4.59 -29.64
C GLN A 174 1.30 -4.43 -30.26
N SER A 175 2.27 -3.89 -29.52
CA SER A 175 3.64 -3.75 -30.01
C SER A 175 4.27 -5.09 -30.37
N HIS A 176 4.02 -6.13 -29.56
CA HIS A 176 4.49 -7.49 -29.81
C HIS A 176 3.84 -8.10 -31.07
N GLN A 177 2.52 -7.96 -31.22
CA GLN A 177 1.81 -8.46 -32.40
C GLN A 177 2.24 -7.75 -33.69
N ALA A 178 2.45 -6.43 -33.63
CA ALA A 178 2.92 -5.66 -34.78
C ALA A 178 4.32 -6.11 -35.24
N ALA A 179 5.19 -6.46 -34.29
CA ALA A 179 6.53 -6.99 -34.59
C ALA A 179 6.45 -8.35 -35.31
N GLU A 180 5.56 -9.25 -34.87
CA GLU A 180 5.38 -10.55 -35.54
C GLU A 180 4.87 -10.39 -36.98
N ILE A 181 3.91 -9.50 -37.20
CA ILE A 181 3.36 -9.23 -38.53
C ILE A 181 4.44 -8.64 -39.45
N ALA A 182 5.28 -7.74 -38.93
CA ALA A 182 6.40 -7.18 -39.66
C ALA A 182 7.41 -8.28 -40.06
N MET A 183 7.74 -9.20 -39.15
CA MET A 183 8.63 -10.33 -39.43
C MET A 183 8.05 -11.26 -40.50
N ARG A 184 6.77 -11.64 -40.40
CA ARG A 184 6.13 -12.51 -41.42
C ARG A 184 6.16 -11.87 -42.81
N LYS A 185 5.91 -10.56 -42.89
CA LYS A 185 5.94 -9.83 -44.16
C LYS A 185 7.35 -9.80 -44.76
N GLN A 186 8.38 -9.70 -43.92
CA GLN A 186 9.77 -9.79 -44.37
C GLN A 186 10.11 -11.20 -44.89
N GLN A 187 9.68 -12.26 -44.19
CA GLN A 187 9.88 -13.64 -44.64
C GLN A 187 9.20 -13.91 -45.98
N GLN A 188 7.97 -13.45 -46.17
CA GLN A 188 7.27 -13.58 -47.45
C GLN A 188 8.01 -12.87 -48.58
N ARG A 189 8.56 -11.66 -48.33
CA ARG A 189 9.37 -10.95 -49.33
C ARG A 189 10.61 -11.74 -49.72
N GLN A 190 11.33 -12.29 -48.75
CA GLN A 190 12.51 -13.11 -49.01
C GLN A 190 12.17 -14.37 -49.81
N GLN A 191 11.06 -15.04 -49.50
CA GLN A 191 10.60 -16.19 -50.27
C GLN A 191 10.27 -15.80 -51.71
N MET A 192 9.60 -14.66 -51.94
CA MET A 192 9.31 -14.20 -53.29
C MET A 192 10.58 -13.84 -54.07
N ASP A 193 11.56 -13.22 -53.41
CA ASP A 193 12.84 -12.88 -54.03
C ASP A 193 13.63 -14.15 -54.42
N GLN A 194 13.64 -15.17 -53.55
CA GLN A 194 14.23 -16.48 -53.85
C GLN A 194 13.52 -17.17 -55.01
N LEU A 195 12.19 -17.27 -54.98
CA LEU A 195 11.39 -17.89 -56.04
C LEU A 195 11.60 -17.19 -57.39
N LYS A 196 11.70 -15.85 -57.39
CA LYS A 196 11.99 -15.07 -58.60
C LYS A 196 13.40 -15.37 -59.13
N ASN A 197 14.39 -15.43 -58.25
CA ASN A 197 15.77 -15.76 -58.63
C ASN A 197 15.87 -17.20 -59.17
N ASP A 198 15.21 -18.16 -58.53
CA ASP A 198 15.13 -19.55 -58.98
C ASP A 198 14.44 -19.65 -60.34
N ALA A 199 13.32 -18.93 -60.53
CA ALA A 199 12.61 -18.89 -61.80
C ALA A 199 13.45 -18.25 -62.93
N LEU A 200 14.19 -17.18 -62.64
CA LEU A 200 15.12 -16.55 -63.59
C LEU A 200 16.25 -17.50 -64.00
N ASN A 201 16.83 -18.21 -63.04
CA ASN A 201 17.87 -19.21 -63.30
C ASN A 201 17.34 -20.37 -64.15
N ILE A 202 16.15 -20.88 -63.83
CA ILE A 202 15.49 -21.94 -64.62
C ILE A 202 15.23 -21.44 -66.05
N ALA A 203 14.71 -20.22 -66.21
CA ALA A 203 14.45 -19.62 -67.52
C ALA A 203 15.74 -19.39 -68.33
N GLN A 204 16.81 -18.94 -67.70
CA GLN A 204 18.12 -18.81 -68.36
C GLN A 204 18.68 -20.17 -68.75
N GLN A 205 18.56 -21.18 -67.88
CA GLN A 205 19.08 -22.51 -68.12
C GLN A 205 18.32 -23.22 -69.26
N THR A 206 17.00 -23.03 -69.36
CA THR A 206 16.23 -23.53 -70.50
C THR A 206 16.65 -22.84 -71.80
N MET A 207 16.80 -21.52 -71.78
CA MET A 207 17.23 -20.75 -72.96
C MET A 207 18.63 -21.15 -73.45
N GLN A 208 19.58 -21.36 -72.53
CA GLN A 208 20.93 -21.84 -72.85
C GLN A 208 20.92 -23.27 -73.41
N ARG A 209 20.05 -24.15 -72.92
CA ARG A 209 19.92 -25.53 -73.45
C ARG A 209 19.44 -25.55 -74.89
N PHE A 210 18.53 -24.65 -75.28
CA PHE A 210 18.08 -24.53 -76.66
C PHE A 210 19.21 -24.00 -77.57
N ASN A 211 19.98 -23.01 -77.11
CA ASN A 211 21.06 -22.42 -77.91
C ASN A 211 22.28 -23.35 -78.10
N LYS A 212 22.47 -24.38 -77.26
CA LYS A 212 23.56 -25.36 -77.36
C LYS A 212 23.26 -26.55 -78.29
N ARG A 213 22.03 -26.67 -78.79
CA ARG A 213 21.55 -27.81 -79.62
C ARG A 213 21.29 -27.45 -81.08
N GLY A 214 21.30 -26.16 -81.44
CA GLY A 214 21.34 -25.68 -82.82
C GLY A 214 22.76 -25.34 -83.22
#